data_AF-A0A7S0NK25-F1
#
_entry.id   AF-A0A7S0NK25-F1
#
_cell.length_a   1.000
_cell.length_b   1.000
_cell.length_c   1.000
_cell.angle_alpha   90.00
_cell.angle_beta   90.00
_cell.angle_gamma   90.00
#
_symmetry.space_group_name_H-M   'P 1'
#
loop_
_entity.id
_entity.type
_entity.pdbx_description
1 polymer ?
#
loop_
_entity_poly.entity_id
_entity_poly.type
_entity_poly.pdbx_seq_one_letter_code
_entity_poly.pdbx_strand_id
1 'polypeptide(L)'
;SSAPPGMSPASVERVLGPNAPPVANLADLAARKLALLEFFNRAEDETLPPPDVLTHYLVAACDADHEVAKRGEELLRRRCVWDTNRPTVDLEDVAIVSKLYRAFLGDPESVPIESRANPASPALKLRLIALMCRSVAAANAFPHTVQAIFTGLYGAGTNLRMKAAAMELAVWVLCHATDSQLAQAAPLLFSGMIKLLDGETK
;
A
#
# COMPACT_ATOMS: atom_id res chain seq x y z
N SER A 1 -5.39 -21.86 7.70
CA SER A 1 -6.02 -20.52 7.73
C SER A 1 -5.66 -19.81 6.44
N SER A 2 -6.54 -18.99 5.88
CA SER A 2 -6.15 -18.13 4.75
C SER A 2 -5.13 -17.10 5.22
N ALA A 3 -4.14 -16.79 4.38
CA ALA A 3 -3.15 -15.77 4.70
C ALA A 3 -3.83 -14.39 4.82
N PRO A 4 -3.48 -13.56 5.82
CA PRO A 4 -4.05 -12.23 5.97
C PRO A 4 -3.62 -11.32 4.79
N PRO A 5 -4.31 -10.18 4.59
CA PRO A 5 -3.95 -9.21 3.56
C PRO A 5 -2.47 -8.80 3.63
N GLY A 6 -1.80 -8.68 2.49
CA GLY A 6 -0.37 -8.36 2.40
C GLY A 6 0.60 -9.52 2.66
N MET A 7 0.12 -10.71 3.04
CA MET A 7 0.96 -11.86 3.35
C MET A 7 0.69 -13.05 2.42
N SER A 8 1.70 -13.91 2.25
CA SER A 8 1.57 -15.23 1.62
C SER A 8 1.41 -16.34 2.66
N PRO A 9 0.82 -17.50 2.32
CA PRO A 9 0.74 -18.66 3.20
C PRO A 9 2.09 -19.03 3.82
N ALA A 10 3.15 -19.12 3.01
CA ALA A 10 4.50 -19.41 3.47
C ALA A 10 5.06 -18.33 4.43
N SER A 11 4.67 -17.07 4.26
CA SER A 11 5.11 -16.00 5.16
C SER A 11 4.41 -16.08 6.52
N VAL A 12 3.13 -16.48 6.53
CA VAL A 12 2.39 -16.73 7.78
C VAL A 12 3.01 -17.90 8.53
N GLU A 13 3.28 -19.01 7.83
CA GLU A 13 3.92 -20.18 8.42
C GLU A 13 5.31 -19.85 9.00
N ARG A 14 6.10 -19.05 8.28
CA ARG A 14 7.44 -18.62 8.75
C ARG A 14 7.36 -17.77 10.03
N VAL A 15 6.40 -16.85 10.11
CA VAL A 15 6.25 -15.93 11.25
C VAL A 15 5.69 -16.64 12.48
N LEU A 16 4.72 -17.53 12.28
CA LEU A 16 4.08 -18.26 13.37
C LEU A 16 4.94 -19.45 13.83
N GLY A 17 5.66 -20.09 12.92
CA GLY A 17 6.37 -21.35 13.16
C GLY A 17 5.42 -22.56 13.22
N PRO A 18 5.97 -23.80 13.20
CA PRO A 18 5.17 -25.02 13.10
C PRO A 18 4.27 -25.29 14.33
N ASN A 19 4.54 -24.65 15.48
CA ASN A 19 3.84 -24.86 16.76
C ASN A 19 3.45 -23.54 17.43
N ALA A 20 3.07 -22.52 16.66
CA ALA A 20 2.69 -21.23 17.20
C ALA A 20 1.54 -21.37 18.21
N PRO A 21 1.69 -20.96 19.48
CA PRO A 21 0.53 -20.82 20.34
C PRO A 21 -0.43 -19.81 19.70
N PRO A 22 -1.75 -20.03 19.75
CA PRO A 22 -2.70 -19.02 19.28
C PRO A 22 -2.37 -17.71 19.97
N VAL A 23 -2.39 -16.61 19.20
CA VAL A 23 -1.96 -15.27 19.64
C VAL A 23 -2.49 -15.02 21.05
N ALA A 24 -1.57 -15.03 22.02
CA ALA A 24 -1.87 -14.73 23.42
C ALA A 24 -2.45 -13.31 23.44
N ASN A 25 -3.70 -13.19 23.92
CA ASN A 25 -4.47 -11.97 24.22
C ASN A 25 -4.24 -10.73 23.30
N LEU A 26 -5.31 -10.12 22.79
CA LEU A 26 -5.25 -8.88 22.00
C LEU A 26 -4.39 -7.77 22.64
N ALA A 27 -4.44 -7.62 23.97
CA ALA A 27 -3.62 -6.66 24.70
C ALA A 27 -2.12 -6.96 24.61
N ASP A 28 -1.72 -8.23 24.73
CA ASP A 28 -0.32 -8.65 24.62
C ASP A 28 0.19 -8.47 23.19
N LEU A 29 -0.66 -8.70 22.18
CA LEU A 29 -0.33 -8.43 20.79
C LEU A 29 -0.10 -6.93 20.55
N ALA A 30 -0.97 -6.06 21.06
CA ALA A 30 -0.81 -4.60 20.93
C ALA A 30 0.50 -4.14 21.59
N ALA A 31 0.80 -4.62 22.80
CA ALA A 31 2.03 -4.31 23.51
C ALA A 31 3.29 -4.74 22.71
N ARG A 32 3.26 -5.92 22.07
CA ARG A 32 4.36 -6.40 21.22
C ARG A 32 4.54 -5.53 19.98
N LYS A 33 3.45 -5.14 19.31
CA LYS A 33 3.50 -4.23 18.14
C LYS A 33 4.09 -2.87 18.53
N LEU A 34 3.66 -2.31 19.66
CA LEU A 34 4.23 -1.05 20.19
C LEU A 34 5.72 -1.19 20.50
N ALA A 35 6.14 -2.28 21.13
CA ALA A 35 7.55 -2.53 21.42
C ALA A 35 8.40 -2.60 20.13
N LEU A 36 7.88 -3.20 19.05
CA LEU A 36 8.54 -3.20 17.75
C LEU A 36 8.64 -1.78 17.14
N LEU A 37 7.58 -0.98 17.24
CA LEU A 37 7.61 0.42 16.78
C LEU A 37 8.64 1.24 17.56
N GLU A 38 8.75 1.03 18.87
CA GLU A 38 9.80 1.68 19.67
C GLU A 38 11.20 1.20 19.32
N PHE A 39 11.36 -0.08 19.00
CA PHE A 39 12.63 -0.60 18.50
C PHE A 39 13.04 0.10 17.19
N PHE A 40 12.12 0.20 16.21
CA PHE A 40 12.40 0.92 14.96
C PHE A 40 12.67 2.41 15.17
N ASN A 41 11.95 3.04 16.09
CA ASN A 41 12.17 4.45 16.44
C ASN A 41 13.56 4.71 17.04
N ARG A 42 14.11 3.75 17.78
CA ARG A 42 15.44 3.85 18.41
C ARG A 42 16.58 3.41 17.50
N ALA A 43 16.28 2.68 16.43
CA ALA A 43 17.28 2.24 15.47
C ALA A 43 17.84 3.45 14.70
N GLU A 44 19.17 3.50 14.60
CA GLU A 44 19.87 4.52 13.82
C GLU A 44 19.54 4.39 12.33
N ASP A 45 19.49 5.51 11.62
CA ASP A 45 19.14 5.55 10.19
C ASP A 45 20.14 4.75 9.32
N GLU A 46 21.39 4.61 9.77
CA GLU A 46 22.40 3.77 9.10
C GLU A 46 22.04 2.28 9.16
N THR A 47 21.40 1.85 10.25
CA THR A 47 20.97 0.45 10.44
C THR A 47 19.60 0.19 9.86
N LEU A 48 18.69 1.16 10.00
CA LEU A 48 17.32 1.05 9.55
C LEU A 48 16.86 2.35 8.87
N PRO A 49 17.15 2.48 7.56
CA PRO A 49 16.83 3.67 6.78
C PRO A 49 15.32 3.94 6.70
N PRO A 50 14.88 5.21 6.61
CA PRO A 50 13.46 5.55 6.48
C PRO A 50 12.70 4.81 5.36
N PRO A 51 13.25 4.62 4.15
CA PRO A 51 12.59 3.84 3.10
C PRO A 51 12.23 2.40 3.49
N ASP A 52 12.99 1.78 4.39
CA ASP A 52 12.79 0.40 4.80
C ASP A 52 11.75 0.25 5.92
N VAL A 53 11.54 1.30 6.72
CA VAL A 53 10.47 1.34 7.74
C VAL A 53 9.15 1.91 7.23
N LEU A 54 9.14 2.54 6.06
CA LEU A 54 7.94 3.16 5.48
C LEU A 54 6.73 2.21 5.51
N THR A 55 6.87 1.00 4.94
CA THR A 55 5.76 0.03 4.90
C THR A 55 5.36 -0.45 6.29
N HIS A 56 6.31 -0.59 7.21
CA HIS A 56 6.04 -0.98 8.60
C HIS A 56 5.17 0.06 9.31
N TYR A 57 5.50 1.34 9.17
CA TYR A 57 4.72 2.42 9.77
C TYR A 57 3.37 2.62 9.08
N LEU A 58 3.27 2.44 7.75
CA LEU A 58 1.99 2.46 7.05
C LEU A 58 1.03 1.37 7.53
N VAL A 59 1.54 0.15 7.73
CA VAL A 59 0.77 -0.98 8.28
C VAL A 59 0.35 -0.68 9.72
N ALA A 60 1.30 -0.25 10.57
CA ALA A 60 1.01 0.08 11.96
C ALA A 60 -0.03 1.19 12.09
N ALA A 61 0.04 2.21 11.25
CA ALA A 61 -0.90 3.32 11.26
C ALA A 61 -2.30 2.93 10.74
N CYS A 62 -2.48 1.71 10.23
CA CYS A 62 -3.76 1.10 9.86
C CYS A 62 -4.22 0.01 10.85
N ASP A 63 -3.55 -0.13 12.00
CA ASP A 63 -3.87 -1.17 12.97
C ASP A 63 -5.27 -0.97 13.59
N ALA A 64 -5.87 -2.07 14.06
CA ALA A 64 -7.15 -2.04 14.76
C ALA A 64 -7.00 -1.52 16.19
N ASP A 65 -5.82 -1.67 16.79
CA ASP A 65 -5.52 -1.07 18.08
C ASP A 65 -5.19 0.43 17.92
N HIS A 66 -5.89 1.27 18.68
CA HIS A 66 -5.78 2.73 18.59
C HIS A 66 -4.37 3.24 18.92
N GLU A 67 -3.70 2.67 19.94
CA GLU A 67 -2.38 3.15 20.35
C GLU A 67 -1.31 2.75 19.32
N VAL A 68 -1.42 1.55 18.74
CA VAL A 68 -0.55 1.13 17.62
C VAL A 68 -0.76 2.04 16.41
N ALA A 69 -2.02 2.30 16.03
CA ALA A 69 -2.36 3.17 14.91
C ALA A 69 -1.82 4.60 15.08
N LYS A 70 -2.06 5.18 16.26
CA LYS A 70 -1.58 6.51 16.63
C LYS A 70 -0.05 6.59 16.59
N ARG A 71 0.64 5.58 17.14
CA ARG A 71 2.11 5.56 17.14
C ARG A 71 2.69 5.40 15.75
N GLY A 72 2.10 4.54 14.91
CA GLY A 72 2.49 4.41 13.51
C GLY A 72 2.37 5.73 12.74
N GLU A 73 1.27 6.47 12.95
CA GLU A 73 1.06 7.78 12.34
C GLU A 73 2.11 8.81 12.77
N GLU A 74 2.42 8.85 14.06
CA GLU A 74 3.45 9.72 14.60
C GLU A 74 4.82 9.42 13.97
N LEU A 75 5.19 8.14 13.86
CA LEU A 75 6.46 7.72 13.28
C LEU A 75 6.52 7.99 11.77
N LEU A 76 5.43 7.83 11.02
CA LEU A 76 5.38 8.24 9.60
C LEU A 76 5.76 9.72 9.47
N ARG A 77 5.12 10.61 10.24
CA ARG A 77 5.36 12.06 10.14
C ARG A 77 6.76 12.49 10.59
N ARG A 78 7.36 11.76 11.52
CA ARG A 78 8.69 12.09 12.07
C ARG A 78 9.83 11.50 11.25
N ARG A 79 9.70 10.23 10.84
CA ARG A 79 10.78 9.44 10.22
C ARG A 79 10.65 9.36 8.71
N CYS A 80 9.44 9.35 8.18
CA CYS A 80 9.16 9.14 6.74
C CYS A 80 8.56 10.42 6.16
N VAL A 81 9.34 11.48 6.11
CA VAL A 81 8.93 12.76 5.51
C VAL A 81 9.15 12.72 4.01
N TRP A 82 8.07 12.92 3.23
CA TRP A 82 8.11 12.92 1.76
C TRP A 82 7.69 14.25 1.13
N ASP A 83 7.06 15.15 1.89
CA ASP A 83 6.43 16.39 1.40
C ASP A 83 7.24 17.66 1.73
N THR A 84 8.57 17.57 1.76
CA THR A 84 9.46 18.69 2.07
C THR A 84 10.60 18.82 1.07
N ASN A 85 11.33 19.94 1.12
CA ASN A 85 12.51 20.17 0.27
C ASN A 85 13.68 19.21 0.53
N ARG A 86 13.64 18.43 1.62
CA ARG A 86 14.65 17.42 1.97
C ARG A 86 13.92 16.18 2.49
N PRO A 87 13.31 15.39 1.59
CA PRO A 87 12.59 14.20 1.99
C PRO A 87 13.55 13.16 2.56
N THR A 88 13.10 12.44 3.57
CA THR A 88 13.78 11.23 4.10
C THR A 88 13.34 9.98 3.35
N VAL A 89 12.21 10.07 2.65
CA VAL A 89 11.68 9.05 1.74
C VAL A 89 11.41 9.70 0.39
N ASP A 90 12.16 9.31 -0.63
CA ASP A 90 11.96 9.78 -2.00
C ASP A 90 10.86 8.96 -2.69
N LEU A 91 9.71 9.58 -2.93
CA LEU A 91 8.60 8.90 -3.63
C LEU A 91 8.83 8.80 -5.14
N GLU A 92 9.89 9.40 -5.69
CA GLU A 92 10.31 9.23 -7.08
C GLU A 92 11.29 8.04 -7.25
N ASP A 93 11.77 7.46 -6.15
CA ASP A 93 12.60 6.26 -6.19
C ASP A 93 11.80 5.05 -6.71
N VAL A 94 12.32 4.44 -7.78
CA VAL A 94 11.68 3.31 -8.46
C VAL A 94 11.48 2.09 -7.55
N ALA A 95 12.39 1.84 -6.61
CA ALA A 95 12.27 0.76 -5.66
C ALA A 95 11.14 1.03 -4.64
N ILE A 96 10.99 2.28 -4.19
CA ILE A 96 9.86 2.67 -3.33
C ILE A 96 8.55 2.52 -4.10
N VAL A 97 8.44 3.08 -5.31
CA VAL A 97 7.25 2.97 -6.15
C VAL A 97 6.87 1.50 -6.39
N SER A 98 7.87 0.65 -6.69
CA SER A 98 7.66 -0.79 -6.86
C SER A 98 7.13 -1.45 -5.59
N LYS A 99 7.66 -1.10 -4.41
CA LYS A 99 7.15 -1.58 -3.11
C LYS A 99 5.70 -1.14 -2.87
N LEU A 100 5.33 0.10 -3.21
CA LEU A 100 3.96 0.62 -3.06
C LEU A 100 2.95 -0.15 -3.94
N TYR A 101 3.26 -0.32 -5.23
CA TYR A 101 2.38 -1.06 -6.15
C TYR A 101 2.29 -2.55 -5.78
N ARG A 102 3.42 -3.18 -5.42
CA ARG A 102 3.43 -4.58 -4.95
C ARG A 102 2.58 -4.76 -3.69
N ALA A 103 2.65 -3.83 -2.73
CA ALA A 103 1.79 -3.88 -1.56
C ALA A 103 0.31 -3.70 -1.94
N PHE A 104 -0.01 -2.78 -2.84
CA PHE A 104 -1.38 -2.51 -3.27
C PHE A 104 -2.00 -3.69 -4.04
N LEU A 105 -1.29 -4.23 -5.02
CA LEU A 105 -1.77 -5.25 -5.97
C LEU A 105 -1.54 -6.69 -5.48
N GLY A 106 -0.61 -6.90 -4.55
CA GLY A 106 -0.12 -8.22 -4.21
C GLY A 106 0.90 -8.75 -5.23
N ASP A 107 1.23 -10.03 -5.12
CA ASP A 107 2.10 -10.72 -6.06
C ASP A 107 1.36 -11.10 -7.36
N PRO A 108 2.04 -11.08 -8.52
CA PRO A 108 1.44 -11.50 -9.78
C PRO A 108 1.14 -12.99 -9.78
N GLU A 109 0.25 -13.41 -10.69
CA GLU A 109 -0.19 -14.80 -10.80
C GLU A 109 0.92 -15.79 -11.18
N SER A 110 2.05 -15.29 -11.69
CA SER A 110 3.24 -16.09 -11.99
C SER A 110 3.94 -16.61 -10.72
N VAL A 111 3.70 -16.01 -9.55
CA VAL A 111 4.27 -16.46 -8.28
C VAL A 111 3.47 -17.67 -7.77
N PRO A 112 4.12 -18.76 -7.31
CA PRO A 112 3.42 -19.91 -6.73
C PRO A 112 2.47 -19.52 -5.60
N ILE A 113 1.27 -20.11 -5.57
CA ILE A 113 0.19 -19.72 -4.64
C ILE A 113 0.63 -19.70 -3.17
N GLU A 114 1.48 -20.63 -2.75
CA GLU A 114 2.03 -20.71 -1.38
C GLU A 114 2.93 -19.53 -1.02
N SER A 115 3.61 -18.95 -2.01
CA SER A 115 4.53 -17.82 -1.83
C SER A 115 3.91 -16.47 -2.23
N ARG A 116 2.73 -16.48 -2.86
CA ARG A 116 2.05 -15.30 -3.40
C ARG A 116 1.48 -14.44 -2.27
N ALA A 117 1.97 -13.22 -2.13
CA ALA A 117 1.41 -12.27 -1.19
C ALA A 117 0.03 -11.78 -1.67
N ASN A 118 -0.96 -11.83 -0.78
CA ASN A 118 -2.26 -11.23 -1.03
C ASN A 118 -2.15 -9.70 -1.11
N PRO A 119 -3.06 -9.02 -1.85
CA PRO A 119 -3.14 -7.56 -1.86
C PRO A 119 -3.33 -6.97 -0.45
N ALA A 120 -2.91 -5.72 -0.27
CA ALA A 120 -3.10 -4.97 0.97
C ALA A 120 -4.57 -4.85 1.41
N SER A 121 -4.77 -4.63 2.72
CA SER A 121 -6.10 -4.34 3.29
C SER A 121 -6.70 -3.04 2.70
N PRO A 122 -8.04 -2.88 2.72
CA PRO A 122 -8.67 -1.66 2.21
C PRO A 122 -8.15 -0.37 2.85
N ALA A 123 -7.90 -0.39 4.16
CA ALA A 123 -7.34 0.76 4.89
C ALA A 123 -5.94 1.14 4.39
N LEU A 124 -5.07 0.13 4.20
CA LEU A 124 -3.71 0.36 3.71
C LEU A 124 -3.72 0.81 2.25
N LYS A 125 -4.56 0.22 1.40
CA LYS A 125 -4.73 0.62 -0.01
C LYS A 125 -5.04 2.10 -0.18
N LEU A 126 -5.91 2.68 0.65
CA LEU A 126 -6.23 4.12 0.61
C LEU A 126 -4.99 4.99 0.84
N ARG A 127 -4.10 4.57 1.73
CA ARG A 127 -2.87 5.32 2.06
C ARG A 127 -1.80 5.15 1.01
N LEU A 128 -1.68 3.95 0.45
CA LEU A 128 -0.82 3.70 -0.70
C LEU A 128 -1.22 4.58 -1.87
N ILE A 129 -2.52 4.70 -2.17
CA ILE A 129 -3.02 5.63 -3.19
C ILE A 129 -2.62 7.07 -2.87
N ALA A 130 -2.82 7.53 -1.63
CA ALA A 130 -2.45 8.88 -1.23
C ALA A 130 -0.95 9.19 -1.45
N LEU A 131 -0.07 8.21 -1.25
CA LEU A 131 1.37 8.34 -1.56
C LEU A 131 1.64 8.31 -3.07
N MET A 132 0.99 7.42 -3.82
CA MET A 132 1.12 7.36 -5.28
C MET A 132 0.68 8.67 -5.96
N CYS A 133 -0.36 9.32 -5.45
CA CYS A 133 -0.82 10.65 -5.89
C CYS A 133 0.14 11.81 -5.55
N ARG A 134 1.33 11.51 -5.00
CA ARG A 134 2.42 12.48 -4.78
C ARG A 134 3.65 12.17 -5.62
N SER A 135 3.59 11.13 -6.47
CA SER A 135 4.74 10.61 -7.21
C SER A 135 4.50 10.64 -8.71
N VAL A 136 5.39 11.29 -9.46
CA VAL A 136 5.38 11.28 -10.93
C VAL A 136 5.88 9.93 -11.45
N ALA A 137 6.88 9.33 -10.79
CA ALA A 137 7.36 7.99 -11.07
C ALA A 137 6.24 6.96 -10.90
N ALA A 138 5.40 7.07 -9.87
CA ALA A 138 4.23 6.22 -9.70
C ALA A 138 3.19 6.43 -10.82
N ALA A 139 2.97 7.68 -11.24
CA ALA A 139 2.10 7.97 -12.38
C ALA A 139 2.58 7.30 -13.68
N ASN A 140 3.88 7.05 -13.80
CA ASN A 140 4.52 6.43 -14.97
C ASN A 140 4.83 4.93 -14.81
N ALA A 141 4.40 4.29 -13.72
CA ALA A 141 4.69 2.88 -13.41
C ALA A 141 3.76 1.89 -14.15
N PHE A 142 3.67 2.00 -15.48
CA PHE A 142 2.83 1.13 -16.29
C PHE A 142 3.40 -0.31 -16.35
N PRO A 143 2.55 -1.35 -16.35
CA PRO A 143 1.08 -1.30 -16.35
C PRO A 143 0.44 -1.22 -14.95
N HIS A 144 1.23 -1.19 -13.88
CA HIS A 144 0.75 -1.29 -12.48
C HIS A 144 -0.23 -0.18 -12.10
N THR A 145 0.03 1.04 -12.58
CA THR A 145 -0.84 2.20 -12.37
C THR A 145 -2.28 1.95 -12.84
N VAL A 146 -2.44 1.42 -14.05
CA VAL A 146 -3.76 1.10 -14.62
C VAL A 146 -4.41 -0.03 -13.83
N GLN A 147 -3.65 -1.07 -13.51
CA GLN A 147 -4.15 -2.19 -12.69
C GLN A 147 -4.63 -1.71 -11.31
N ALA A 148 -3.93 -0.77 -10.68
CA ALA A 148 -4.30 -0.22 -9.38
C ALA A 148 -5.61 0.58 -9.46
N ILE A 149 -5.77 1.41 -10.49
CA ILE A 149 -7.00 2.17 -10.74
C ILE A 149 -8.19 1.22 -10.90
N PHE A 150 -8.09 0.24 -11.81
CA PHE A 150 -9.19 -0.71 -12.04
C PHE A 150 -9.47 -1.60 -10.82
N THR A 151 -8.43 -1.99 -10.07
CA THR A 151 -8.59 -2.72 -8.81
C THR A 151 -9.35 -1.87 -7.77
N GLY A 152 -9.07 -0.58 -7.68
CA GLY A 152 -9.79 0.32 -6.78
C GLY A 152 -11.23 0.60 -7.24
N LEU A 153 -11.48 0.69 -8.53
CA LEU A 153 -12.81 1.00 -9.07
C LEU A 153 -13.76 -0.22 -9.09
N TYR A 154 -13.25 -1.39 -9.45
CA TYR A 154 -14.06 -2.60 -9.73
C TYR A 154 -13.63 -3.84 -8.95
N GLY A 155 -12.54 -3.77 -8.20
CA GLY A 155 -12.04 -4.91 -7.44
C GLY A 155 -13.00 -5.37 -6.34
N ALA A 156 -12.87 -6.63 -5.94
CA ALA A 156 -13.66 -7.20 -4.86
C ALA A 156 -13.48 -6.42 -3.55
N GLY A 157 -14.60 -6.11 -2.88
CA GLY A 157 -14.59 -5.36 -1.62
C GLY A 157 -14.37 -3.86 -1.76
N THR A 158 -14.45 -3.29 -2.97
CA THR A 158 -14.43 -1.83 -3.15
C THR A 158 -15.69 -1.17 -2.58
N ASN A 159 -15.54 0.07 -2.10
CA ASN A 159 -16.60 0.92 -1.58
C ASN A 159 -16.46 2.34 -2.14
N LEU A 160 -17.40 3.23 -1.86
CA LEU A 160 -17.38 4.59 -2.39
C LEU A 160 -16.08 5.35 -2.09
N ARG A 161 -15.52 5.15 -0.88
CA ARG A 161 -14.26 5.77 -0.47
C ARG A 161 -13.07 5.25 -1.29
N MET A 162 -13.01 3.94 -1.55
CA MET A 162 -11.99 3.32 -2.39
C MET A 162 -12.12 3.77 -3.85
N LYS A 163 -13.35 3.83 -4.38
CA LYS A 163 -13.62 4.34 -5.74
C LYS A 163 -13.18 5.79 -5.91
N ALA A 164 -13.49 6.64 -4.92
CA ALA A 164 -13.06 8.04 -4.93
C ALA A 164 -11.53 8.15 -4.96
N ALA A 165 -10.81 7.42 -4.09
CA ALA A 165 -9.35 7.39 -4.09
C ALA A 165 -8.78 6.85 -5.43
N ALA A 166 -9.37 5.81 -5.99
CA ALA A 166 -8.95 5.26 -7.28
C ALA A 166 -9.17 6.26 -8.43
N MET A 167 -10.23 7.07 -8.35
CA MET A 167 -10.48 8.16 -9.29
C MET A 167 -9.47 9.31 -9.12
N GLU A 168 -9.10 9.66 -7.88
CA GLU A 168 -8.01 10.62 -7.63
C GLU A 168 -6.70 10.14 -8.25
N LEU A 169 -6.37 8.84 -8.11
CA LEU A 169 -5.22 8.26 -8.77
C LEU A 169 -5.33 8.34 -10.30
N ALA A 170 -6.50 8.07 -10.87
CA ALA A 170 -6.71 8.20 -12.31
C ALA A 170 -6.45 9.63 -12.78
N VAL A 171 -7.02 10.63 -12.09
CA VAL A 171 -6.78 12.05 -12.40
C VAL A 171 -5.29 12.39 -12.28
N TRP A 172 -4.63 11.96 -11.20
CA TRP A 172 -3.20 12.18 -11.02
C TRP A 172 -2.37 11.67 -12.20
N VAL A 173 -2.67 10.45 -12.65
CA VAL A 173 -2.00 9.79 -13.77
C VAL A 173 -2.24 10.52 -15.08
N LEU A 174 -3.48 10.93 -15.36
CA LEU A 174 -3.80 11.71 -16.56
C LEU A 174 -3.05 13.05 -16.59
N CYS A 175 -2.77 13.65 -15.43
CA CYS A 175 -2.07 14.94 -15.34
C CYS A 175 -0.54 14.83 -15.37
N HIS A 176 0.06 13.70 -14.96
CA HIS A 176 1.51 13.58 -14.72
C HIS A 176 2.21 12.45 -15.48
N ALA A 177 1.46 11.50 -16.05
CA ALA A 177 2.06 10.49 -16.91
C ALA A 177 2.63 11.14 -18.18
N THR A 178 3.73 10.60 -18.68
CA THR A 178 4.31 11.01 -19.96
C THR A 178 3.36 10.70 -21.11
N ASP A 179 3.38 11.52 -22.17
CA ASP A 179 2.52 11.35 -23.35
C ASP A 179 2.62 9.95 -23.96
N SER A 180 3.83 9.37 -23.99
CA SER A 180 4.05 8.01 -24.50
C SER A 180 3.29 6.97 -23.70
N GLN A 181 3.27 7.08 -22.37
CA GLN A 181 2.55 6.14 -21.51
C GLN A 181 1.04 6.40 -21.57
N LEU A 182 0.65 7.67 -21.56
CA LEU A 182 -0.75 8.08 -21.60
C LEU A 182 -1.41 7.67 -22.92
N ALA A 183 -0.74 7.82 -24.06
CA ALA A 183 -1.28 7.42 -25.36
C ALA A 183 -1.66 5.94 -25.41
N GLN A 184 -0.91 5.07 -24.73
CA GLN A 184 -1.19 3.63 -24.68
C GLN A 184 -2.33 3.29 -23.71
N ALA A 185 -2.41 3.97 -22.57
CA ALA A 185 -3.34 3.63 -21.51
C ALA A 185 -4.67 4.39 -21.53
N ALA A 186 -4.70 5.58 -22.14
CA ALA A 186 -5.87 6.46 -22.16
C ALA A 186 -7.15 5.79 -22.69
N PRO A 187 -7.13 5.03 -23.80
CA PRO A 187 -8.35 4.38 -24.30
C PRO A 187 -8.97 3.44 -23.27
N LEU A 188 -8.15 2.67 -22.56
CA LEU A 188 -8.59 1.73 -21.53
C LEU A 188 -9.13 2.48 -20.31
N LEU A 189 -8.40 3.49 -19.81
CA LEU A 189 -8.81 4.31 -18.67
C LEU A 189 -10.15 5.01 -18.93
N PHE A 190 -10.31 5.68 -20.08
CA PHE A 190 -11.56 6.35 -20.45
C PHE A 190 -12.72 5.37 -20.60
N SER A 191 -12.51 4.22 -21.24
CA SER A 191 -13.54 3.18 -21.36
C SER A 191 -14.01 2.68 -19.99
N GLY A 192 -13.08 2.50 -19.05
CA GLY A 192 -13.41 2.18 -17.66
C GLY A 192 -14.28 3.27 -17.03
N MET A 193 -13.78 4.51 -17.01
CA MET A 193 -14.47 5.63 -16.35
C MET A 193 -15.88 5.90 -16.91
N ILE A 194 -16.08 5.80 -18.23
CA ILE A 194 -17.41 5.95 -18.85
C ILE A 194 -18.38 4.87 -18.34
N LYS A 195 -17.94 3.61 -18.26
CA LYS A 195 -18.78 2.51 -17.72
C LYS A 195 -19.18 2.76 -16.27
N LEU A 196 -18.36 3.46 -15.49
CA LEU A 196 -18.72 3.82 -14.12
C LEU A 196 -19.90 4.81 -14.10
N LEU A 197 -19.86 5.83 -14.95
CA LEU A 197 -20.93 6.84 -15.08
C LEU A 197 -22.24 6.22 -15.59
N ASP A 198 -22.16 5.34 -16.58
CA ASP A 198 -23.32 4.64 -17.15
C ASP A 198 -23.92 3.60 -16.17
N GLY A 199 -23.10 3.10 -15.24
CA GLY A 199 -23.51 2.16 -14.21
C GLY A 199 -24.14 2.80 -12.97
N GLU A 200 -23.82 4.06 -12.67
CA GLU A 200 -24.41 4.83 -11.55
C GLU A 200 -25.78 5.44 -11.91
N THR A 201 -26.17 5.42 -13.18
CA THR A 201 -27.45 5.94 -13.69
C THR A 201 -28.57 4.89 -13.79
N LYS A 202 -28.40 3.70 -13.20
CA LYS A 202 -29.43 2.65 -13.10
C LYS A 202 -29.77 2.30 -11.66
#